data_AF-A0A7V9QP98-F1
#
_entry.id   AF-A0A7V9QP98-F1
#
_cell.length_a   1.000
_cell.length_b   1.000
_cell.length_c   1.000
_cell.angle_alpha   90.00
_cell.angle_beta   90.00
_cell.angle_gamma   90.00
#
_symmetry.space_group_name_H-M   'P 1'
#
loop_
_entity.id
_entity.type
_entity.pdbx_description
1 polymer ?
#
loop_
_entity_poly.entity_id
_entity_poly.type
_entity_poly.pdbx_seq_one_letter_code
_entity_poly.pdbx_strand_id
1 'polypeptide(L)'
;MTFPLGWLLDHASPAIQYRAAADVAKMPADFLRPINWLPYAHKPALRLAVAQSADGTWNNSMLAVPGRNAHDFSSVGTIPAVRRLLEYGWDRESPPLAQARRILFRLLAEDNDPEYLFELRPKTRDDDAVIRGRLVLREAAAAALAQAGYESDPRLRGAARRILERTDAFLNSPVAERPFIRIGNQHVLAPEAHPPSLYSLTMLAHMPIFRQEQYTEIERIYEYLTRPLPRQEAIQFVGKKAVTQPHMVLGDMLPHRNAVESDVPFALMWLETMARLNLLKRNENWMKMYERFVDDRNRDGVWHPHKGTDTPATSNPRVWPSFPLEDTTGTDRSADIRWADVTFRIGLIARLLGNEIELI
;
A
#
# COMPACT_ATOMS: atom_id res chain seq x y z
N MET A 1 13.99 -8.26 19.18
CA MET A 1 14.02 -6.81 18.90
C MET A 1 13.25 -6.11 20.00
N THR A 2 13.87 -5.13 20.65
CA THR A 2 13.19 -4.27 21.61
C THR A 2 12.15 -3.40 20.90
N PHE A 3 10.97 -3.20 21.47
CA PHE A 3 9.88 -2.43 20.89
C PHE A 3 9.23 -1.53 21.95
N PRO A 4 9.18 -0.21 21.73
CA PRO A 4 8.80 0.75 22.76
C PRO A 4 7.28 0.91 22.84
N LEU A 5 6.60 -0.13 23.32
CA LEU A 5 5.13 -0.11 23.39
C LEU A 5 4.64 0.96 24.37
N GLY A 6 5.29 1.11 25.53
CA GLY A 6 4.90 2.13 26.51
C GLY A 6 4.96 3.53 25.93
N TRP A 7 6.09 3.88 25.29
CA TRP A 7 6.26 5.17 24.63
C TRP A 7 5.21 5.41 23.52
N LEU A 8 4.90 4.39 22.70
CA LEU A 8 3.88 4.53 21.65
C LEU A 8 2.48 4.73 22.24
N LEU A 9 2.14 4.07 23.35
CA LEU A 9 0.86 4.25 24.03
C LEU A 9 0.71 5.66 24.62
N ASP A 10 1.81 6.29 25.02
CA ASP A 10 1.80 7.63 25.59
C ASP A 10 1.83 8.75 24.55
N HIS A 11 2.49 8.55 23.41
CA HIS A 11 2.80 9.64 22.46
C HIS A 11 2.15 9.50 21.08
N ALA A 12 1.78 8.30 20.64
CA ALA A 12 1.29 8.09 19.28
C ALA A 12 -0.22 8.39 19.15
N SER A 13 -0.69 8.54 17.91
CA SER A 13 -2.11 8.62 17.58
C SER A 13 -2.88 7.39 18.07
N PRO A 14 -4.19 7.53 18.40
CA PRO A 14 -5.05 6.40 18.76
C PRO A 14 -5.01 5.21 17.79
N ALA A 15 -4.81 5.48 16.50
CA ALA A 15 -4.60 4.46 15.47
C ALA A 15 -3.32 3.64 15.70
N ILE A 16 -2.19 4.33 15.89
CA ILE A 16 -0.90 3.69 16.15
C ILE A 16 -0.88 3.01 17.52
N GLN A 17 -1.45 3.62 18.56
CA GLN A 17 -1.55 3.03 19.91
C GLN A 17 -2.20 1.64 19.84
N TYR A 18 -3.39 1.55 19.23
CA TYR A 18 -4.12 0.30 19.10
C TYR A 18 -3.34 -0.73 18.26
N ARG A 19 -2.81 -0.31 17.10
CA ARG A 19 -2.10 -1.23 16.21
C ARG A 19 -0.74 -1.66 16.73
N ALA A 20 -0.02 -0.81 17.47
CA ALA A 20 1.21 -1.20 18.15
C ALA A 20 0.92 -2.34 19.15
N ALA A 21 -0.17 -2.23 19.92
CA ALA A 21 -0.58 -3.29 20.84
C ALA A 21 -1.08 -4.57 20.11
N ALA A 22 -1.94 -4.42 19.10
CA ALA A 22 -2.61 -5.54 18.44
C ALA A 22 -1.77 -6.22 17.33
N ASP A 23 -1.10 -5.44 16.50
CA ASP A 23 -0.37 -5.93 15.31
C ASP A 23 1.08 -6.26 15.63
N VAL A 24 1.75 -5.45 16.46
CA VAL A 24 3.17 -5.60 16.76
C VAL A 24 3.40 -6.37 18.04
N ALA A 25 2.86 -5.91 19.17
CA ALA A 25 3.07 -6.54 20.47
C ALA A 25 2.26 -7.83 20.66
N LYS A 26 1.14 -7.98 19.93
CA LYS A 26 0.21 -9.13 20.05
C LYS A 26 -0.32 -9.28 21.47
N MET A 27 -0.71 -8.16 22.09
CA MET A 27 -1.26 -8.13 23.44
C MET A 27 -2.55 -8.98 23.53
N PRO A 28 -2.81 -9.61 24.68
CA PRO A 28 -4.00 -10.45 24.86
C PRO A 28 -5.28 -9.62 24.79
N ALA A 29 -6.41 -10.29 24.53
CA ALA A 29 -7.71 -9.64 24.34
C ALA A 29 -8.14 -8.76 25.53
N ASP A 30 -7.79 -9.14 26.76
CA ASP A 30 -8.12 -8.37 27.96
C ASP A 30 -7.39 -7.02 28.02
N PHE A 31 -6.18 -6.95 27.45
CA PHE A 31 -5.45 -5.69 27.28
C PHE A 31 -6.03 -4.85 26.14
N LEU A 32 -6.44 -5.47 25.03
CA LEU A 32 -6.96 -4.76 23.87
C LEU A 32 -8.38 -4.23 24.07
N ARG A 33 -9.22 -4.92 24.85
CA ARG A 33 -10.62 -4.54 25.11
C ARG A 33 -10.80 -3.09 25.58
N PRO A 34 -10.04 -2.55 26.56
CA PRO A 34 -10.21 -1.17 27.01
C PRO A 34 -9.75 -0.11 26.00
N ILE A 35 -8.99 -0.49 24.97
CA ILE A 35 -8.42 0.45 23.98
C ILE A 35 -8.91 0.21 22.54
N ASN A 36 -9.80 -0.77 22.32
CA ASN A 36 -10.32 -1.10 20.99
C ASN A 36 -11.18 0.02 20.36
N TRP A 37 -11.61 0.99 21.16
CA TRP A 37 -12.37 2.15 20.70
C TRP A 37 -11.45 3.27 20.16
N LEU A 38 -10.15 3.23 20.45
CA LEU A 38 -9.19 4.26 20.06
C LEU A 38 -9.17 4.58 18.55
N PRO A 39 -9.12 3.58 17.64
CA PRO A 39 -9.24 3.81 16.19
C PRO A 39 -10.47 4.63 15.80
N TYR A 40 -11.60 4.41 16.48
CA TYR A 40 -12.88 5.05 16.20
C TYR A 40 -12.99 6.46 16.78
N ALA A 41 -12.14 6.82 17.74
CA ALA A 41 -12.04 8.18 18.28
C ALA A 41 -10.97 9.03 17.58
N HIS A 42 -10.17 8.45 16.68
CA HIS A 42 -9.15 9.18 15.95
C HIS A 42 -9.79 10.19 14.98
N LYS A 43 -9.56 11.50 15.22
CA LYS A 43 -10.22 12.59 14.47
C LYS A 43 -10.03 12.50 12.95
N PRO A 44 -8.82 12.26 12.40
CA PRO A 44 -8.65 12.02 10.97
C PRO A 44 -9.48 10.84 10.44
N ALA A 45 -9.60 9.75 11.19
CA ALA A 45 -10.40 8.59 10.77
C ALA A 45 -11.89 8.92 10.73
N LEU A 46 -12.41 9.61 11.75
CA LEU A 46 -13.80 10.08 11.79
C LEU A 46 -14.13 11.04 10.63
N ARG A 47 -13.25 12.02 10.37
CA ARG A 47 -13.42 12.95 9.25
C ARG A 47 -13.46 12.23 7.91
N LEU A 48 -12.61 11.21 7.74
CA LEU A 48 -12.61 10.39 6.53
C LEU A 48 -13.91 9.58 6.44
N ALA A 49 -14.35 8.92 7.52
CA ALA A 49 -15.57 8.13 7.55
C ALA A 49 -16.82 8.98 7.21
N VAL A 50 -16.94 10.19 7.78
CA VAL A 50 -18.08 11.09 7.54
C VAL A 50 -18.07 11.69 6.13
N ALA A 51 -16.93 11.72 5.44
CA ALA A 51 -16.85 12.17 4.06
C ALA A 51 -17.39 11.14 3.04
N GLN A 52 -17.81 9.96 3.49
CA GLN A 52 -18.38 8.93 2.62
C GLN A 52 -19.78 9.35 2.14
N SER A 53 -20.03 9.17 0.85
CA SER A 53 -21.35 9.33 0.25
C SER A 53 -22.29 8.19 0.65
N ALA A 54 -23.60 8.42 0.55
CA ALA A 54 -24.63 7.43 0.86
C ALA A 54 -24.58 6.15 0.00
N ASP A 55 -23.88 6.17 -1.13
CA ASP A 55 -23.65 5.00 -1.99
C ASP A 55 -22.43 4.16 -1.58
N GLY A 56 -21.71 4.57 -0.53
CA GLY A 56 -20.51 3.91 -0.02
C GLY A 56 -19.22 4.34 -0.70
N THR A 57 -19.25 5.33 -1.60
CA THR A 57 -18.07 5.86 -2.29
C THR A 57 -17.53 7.12 -1.62
N TRP A 58 -16.27 7.47 -1.92
CA TRP A 58 -15.70 8.77 -1.60
C TRP A 58 -15.46 9.56 -2.88
N ASN A 59 -15.86 10.83 -2.87
CA ASN A 59 -15.65 11.79 -3.96
C ASN A 59 -16.10 11.31 -5.35
N ASN A 60 -17.01 10.31 -5.42
CA ASN A 60 -17.36 9.61 -6.65
C ASN A 60 -16.12 9.22 -7.50
N SER A 61 -15.06 8.79 -6.83
CA SER A 61 -13.78 8.41 -7.43
C SER A 61 -13.22 7.17 -6.76
N MET A 62 -12.32 6.46 -7.43
CA MET A 62 -11.71 5.24 -6.93
C MET A 62 -10.26 5.43 -6.49
N LEU A 63 -9.41 6.07 -7.30
CA LEU A 63 -7.96 6.11 -7.13
C LEU A 63 -7.42 7.48 -6.72
N ALA A 64 -8.26 8.52 -6.67
CA ALA A 64 -7.83 9.86 -6.30
C ALA A 64 -7.18 9.89 -4.91
N VAL A 65 -6.04 10.57 -4.80
CA VAL A 65 -5.34 10.80 -3.54
C VAL A 65 -5.29 12.30 -3.30
N PRO A 66 -5.59 12.78 -2.08
CA PRO A 66 -5.52 14.19 -1.77
C PRO A 66 -4.09 14.74 -1.96
N GLY A 67 -4.01 16.02 -2.33
CA GLY A 67 -2.72 16.71 -2.44
C GLY A 67 -2.01 16.80 -1.08
N ARG A 68 -0.69 17.04 -1.10
CA ARG A 68 0.16 17.06 0.10
C ARG A 68 -0.31 18.01 1.22
N ASN A 69 -1.06 19.05 0.87
CA ASN A 69 -1.60 20.06 1.78
C ASN A 69 -3.14 20.07 1.83
N ALA A 70 -3.80 19.06 1.26
CA ALA A 70 -5.25 18.95 1.37
C ALA A 70 -5.58 18.47 2.78
N HIS A 71 -6.02 19.43 3.59
CA HIS A 71 -6.41 19.19 4.98
C HIS A 71 -7.81 18.60 5.10
N ASP A 72 -8.55 18.51 4.00
CA ASP A 72 -9.86 17.91 3.88
C ASP A 72 -9.79 16.63 3.04
N PHE A 73 -10.49 15.58 3.49
CA PHE A 73 -10.61 14.32 2.74
C PHE A 73 -11.59 14.44 1.56
N SER A 74 -11.90 15.66 1.11
CA SER A 74 -12.93 15.91 0.10
C SER A 74 -12.58 15.32 -1.26
N SER A 75 -11.28 15.28 -1.60
CA SER A 75 -10.82 14.79 -2.91
C SER A 75 -10.40 13.32 -2.91
N VAL A 76 -10.54 12.59 -1.79
CA VAL A 76 -10.06 11.21 -1.69
C VAL A 76 -10.94 10.24 -2.49
N GLY A 77 -10.33 9.30 -3.19
CA GLY A 77 -11.02 8.19 -3.84
C GLY A 77 -11.33 7.06 -2.86
N THR A 78 -12.31 6.24 -3.23
CA THR A 78 -12.85 5.14 -2.42
C THR A 78 -11.78 4.12 -2.02
N ILE A 79 -10.87 3.74 -2.92
CA ILE A 79 -9.86 2.70 -2.64
C ILE A 79 -8.80 3.20 -1.64
N PRO A 80 -8.15 4.37 -1.84
CA PRO A 80 -7.31 4.97 -0.82
C PRO A 80 -8.03 5.20 0.52
N ALA A 81 -9.29 5.65 0.51
CA ALA A 81 -10.06 5.87 1.74
C ALA A 81 -10.28 4.59 2.55
N VAL A 82 -10.72 3.51 1.89
CA VAL A 82 -10.89 2.19 2.50
C VAL A 82 -9.59 1.70 3.09
N ARG A 83 -8.50 1.74 2.32
CA ARG A 83 -7.18 1.31 2.80
C ARG A 83 -6.71 2.15 3.99
N ARG A 84 -6.95 3.47 3.96
CA ARG A 84 -6.59 4.38 5.04
C ARG A 84 -7.36 4.10 6.33
N LEU A 85 -8.66 3.82 6.25
CA LEU A 85 -9.46 3.40 7.42
C LEU A 85 -8.95 2.08 8.02
N LEU A 86 -8.58 1.10 7.17
CA LEU A 86 -7.96 -0.14 7.62
C LEU A 86 -6.62 0.13 8.33
N GLU A 87 -5.80 1.02 7.79
CA GLU A 87 -4.53 1.42 8.42
C GLU A 87 -4.73 2.22 9.72
N TYR A 88 -5.86 2.92 9.88
CA TYR A 88 -6.25 3.49 11.17
C TYR A 88 -6.72 2.45 12.19
N GLY A 89 -6.90 1.18 11.80
CA GLY A 89 -7.32 0.09 12.67
C GLY A 89 -8.83 -0.13 12.70
N TRP A 90 -9.59 0.41 11.74
CA TRP A 90 -11.02 0.14 11.65
C TRP A 90 -11.28 -1.28 11.15
N ASP A 91 -12.18 -1.99 11.83
CA ASP A 91 -12.61 -3.32 11.41
C ASP A 91 -13.43 -3.27 10.12
N ARG A 92 -13.31 -4.29 9.27
CA ARG A 92 -14.00 -4.35 7.97
C ARG A 92 -15.54 -4.31 8.07
N GLU A 93 -16.10 -4.74 9.20
CA GLU A 93 -17.55 -4.70 9.46
C GLU A 93 -18.00 -3.35 10.02
N SER A 94 -17.07 -2.41 10.25
CA SER A 94 -17.40 -1.03 10.61
C SER A 94 -18.23 -0.40 9.49
N PRO A 95 -19.26 0.43 9.81
CA PRO A 95 -20.23 0.91 8.82
C PRO A 95 -19.63 1.45 7.50
N PRO A 96 -18.62 2.34 7.49
CA PRO A 96 -18.11 2.86 6.23
C PRO A 96 -17.43 1.81 5.35
N LEU A 97 -16.72 0.85 5.97
CA LEU A 97 -16.05 -0.24 5.27
C LEU A 97 -17.05 -1.28 4.75
N ALA A 98 -18.05 -1.62 5.57
CA ALA A 98 -19.12 -2.52 5.19
C ALA A 98 -19.94 -1.98 4.00
N GLN A 99 -20.16 -0.66 3.94
CA GLN A 99 -20.88 -0.01 2.85
C GLN A 99 -20.04 0.03 1.54
N ALA A 100 -18.76 0.37 1.64
CA ALA A 100 -17.84 0.41 0.49
C ALA A 100 -17.59 -0.98 -0.13
N ARG A 101 -17.75 -2.04 0.66
CA ARG A 101 -17.55 -3.44 0.23
C ARG A 101 -18.29 -3.79 -1.07
N ARG A 102 -19.54 -3.33 -1.22
CA ARG A 102 -20.37 -3.66 -2.39
C ARG A 102 -19.74 -3.17 -3.69
N ILE A 103 -19.30 -1.90 -3.73
CA ILE A 103 -18.72 -1.33 -4.94
C ILE A 103 -17.36 -1.95 -5.25
N LEU A 104 -16.54 -2.25 -4.23
CA LEU A 104 -15.25 -2.92 -4.42
C LEU A 104 -15.40 -4.31 -5.05
N PHE A 105 -16.33 -5.14 -4.54
CA PHE A 105 -16.60 -6.43 -5.18
C PHE A 105 -17.18 -6.30 -6.57
N ARG A 106 -17.94 -5.24 -6.84
CA ARG A 106 -18.44 -4.97 -8.19
C ARG A 106 -17.32 -4.66 -9.17
N LEU A 107 -16.28 -3.93 -8.75
CA LEU A 107 -15.08 -3.69 -9.57
C LEU A 107 -14.27 -4.97 -9.88
N LEU A 108 -14.41 -6.02 -9.06
CA LEU A 108 -13.81 -7.31 -9.38
C LEU A 108 -14.52 -8.04 -10.53
N ALA A 109 -15.81 -7.75 -10.72
CA ALA A 109 -16.58 -8.34 -11.80
C ALA A 109 -16.07 -7.86 -13.17
N GLU A 110 -16.34 -8.63 -14.20
CA GLU A 110 -16.14 -8.23 -15.60
C GLU A 110 -17.38 -7.47 -16.11
N ASP A 111 -17.96 -6.64 -15.24
CA ASP A 111 -19.05 -5.73 -15.57
C ASP A 111 -18.51 -4.68 -16.55
N ASN A 112 -19.13 -4.60 -17.74
CA ASN A 112 -18.76 -3.69 -18.81
C ASN A 112 -19.54 -2.38 -18.77
N ASP A 113 -20.35 -2.14 -17.74
CA ASP A 113 -21.02 -0.86 -17.54
C ASP A 113 -19.97 0.28 -17.45
N PRO A 114 -20.07 1.31 -18.32
CA PRO A 114 -19.16 2.45 -18.35
C PRO A 114 -19.15 3.29 -17.07
N GLU A 115 -20.20 3.24 -16.25
CA GLU A 115 -20.26 3.99 -14.98
C GLU A 115 -19.21 3.50 -13.97
N TYR A 116 -18.78 2.23 -14.04
CA TYR A 116 -17.72 1.70 -13.15
C TYR A 116 -16.30 2.04 -13.58
N LEU A 117 -16.11 2.91 -14.57
CA LEU A 117 -14.80 3.46 -14.90
C LEU A 117 -14.44 4.70 -14.09
N PHE A 118 -15.42 5.35 -13.43
CA PHE A 118 -15.20 6.54 -12.58
C PHE A 118 -14.28 7.57 -13.27
N GLU A 119 -13.20 8.01 -12.60
CA GLU A 119 -12.23 8.96 -13.15
C GLU A 119 -11.44 8.45 -14.37
N LEU A 120 -11.47 7.14 -14.65
CA LEU A 120 -10.79 6.52 -15.79
C LEU A 120 -11.70 6.41 -17.02
N ARG A 121 -12.94 6.89 -16.95
CA ARG A 121 -13.84 6.91 -18.11
C ARG A 121 -13.21 7.78 -19.21
N PRO A 122 -12.93 7.21 -20.40
CA PRO A 122 -12.32 7.99 -21.47
C PRO A 122 -13.32 9.02 -22.00
N LYS A 123 -12.82 10.22 -22.35
CA LYS A 123 -13.65 11.29 -22.94
C LYS A 123 -14.10 10.97 -24.37
N THR A 124 -13.38 10.08 -25.04
CA THR A 124 -13.64 9.57 -26.38
C THR A 124 -13.85 8.07 -26.32
N ARG A 125 -14.50 7.49 -27.33
CA ARG A 125 -14.66 6.03 -27.44
C ARG A 125 -13.32 5.40 -27.81
N ASP A 126 -12.59 4.97 -26.79
CA ASP A 126 -11.29 4.30 -26.87
C ASP A 126 -11.37 3.00 -26.06
N ASP A 127 -11.52 1.87 -26.76
CA ASP A 127 -11.74 0.56 -26.14
C ASP A 127 -10.51 0.11 -25.34
N ASP A 128 -9.29 0.46 -25.78
CA ASP A 128 -8.05 0.15 -25.05
C ASP A 128 -8.00 0.91 -23.72
N ALA A 129 -8.44 2.17 -23.73
CA ALA A 129 -8.55 2.97 -22.51
C ALA A 129 -9.54 2.38 -21.50
N VAL A 130 -10.68 1.87 -21.99
CA VAL A 130 -11.67 1.20 -21.16
C VAL A 130 -11.09 -0.08 -20.55
N ILE A 131 -10.50 -0.96 -21.36
CA ILE A 131 -9.92 -2.23 -20.88
C ILE A 131 -8.86 -1.95 -19.82
N ARG A 132 -7.92 -1.04 -20.12
CA ARG A 132 -6.89 -0.62 -19.18
C ARG A 132 -7.48 -0.08 -17.88
N GLY A 133 -8.44 0.85 -17.98
CA GLY A 133 -9.07 1.45 -16.81
C GLY A 133 -9.68 0.41 -15.87
N ARG A 134 -10.40 -0.57 -16.44
CA ARG A 134 -10.98 -1.68 -15.67
C ARG A 134 -9.92 -2.55 -15.00
N LEU A 135 -8.82 -2.86 -15.69
CA LEU A 135 -7.73 -3.65 -15.12
C LEU A 135 -7.11 -2.95 -13.90
N VAL A 136 -6.81 -1.66 -14.01
CA VAL A 136 -6.24 -0.89 -12.90
C VAL A 136 -7.19 -0.82 -11.71
N LEU A 137 -8.48 -0.54 -11.95
CA LEU A 137 -9.49 -0.50 -10.89
C LEU A 137 -9.69 -1.86 -10.23
N ARG A 138 -9.66 -2.94 -11.00
CA ARG A 138 -9.78 -4.31 -10.50
C ARG A 138 -8.61 -4.68 -9.59
N GLU A 139 -7.38 -4.40 -10.02
CA GLU A 139 -6.20 -4.66 -9.19
C GLU A 139 -6.22 -3.84 -7.91
N ALA A 140 -6.56 -2.55 -8.00
CA ALA A 140 -6.64 -1.67 -6.85
C ALA A 140 -7.75 -2.08 -5.86
N ALA A 141 -8.92 -2.50 -6.36
CA ALA A 141 -10.01 -3.01 -5.53
C ALA A 141 -9.64 -4.36 -4.89
N ALA A 142 -8.96 -5.24 -5.63
CA ALA A 142 -8.46 -6.51 -5.10
C ALA A 142 -7.46 -6.28 -3.96
N ALA A 143 -6.57 -5.30 -4.10
CA ALA A 143 -5.65 -4.90 -3.04
C ALA A 143 -6.37 -4.43 -1.76
N ALA A 144 -7.39 -3.59 -1.89
CA ALA A 144 -8.18 -3.12 -0.74
C ALA A 144 -8.97 -4.25 -0.06
N LEU A 145 -9.60 -5.13 -0.84
CA LEU A 145 -10.35 -6.27 -0.32
C LEU A 145 -9.44 -7.30 0.35
N ALA A 146 -8.26 -7.57 -0.23
CA ALA A 146 -7.23 -8.41 0.39
C ALA A 146 -6.78 -7.82 1.74
N GLN A 147 -6.46 -6.52 1.77
CA GLN A 147 -6.09 -5.83 3.00
C GLN A 147 -7.19 -5.88 4.07
N ALA A 148 -8.46 -5.85 3.68
CA ALA A 148 -9.62 -6.02 4.57
C ALA A 148 -9.88 -7.48 5.00
N GLY A 149 -9.05 -8.44 4.58
CA GLY A 149 -9.16 -9.84 4.99
C GLY A 149 -10.21 -10.67 4.25
N TYR A 150 -10.56 -10.30 3.01
CA TYR A 150 -11.50 -11.06 2.18
C TYR A 150 -10.82 -12.18 1.35
N GLU A 151 -9.64 -12.65 1.74
CA GLU A 151 -8.87 -13.67 1.00
C GLU A 151 -9.67 -14.96 0.71
N SER A 152 -10.57 -15.36 1.62
CA SER A 152 -11.41 -16.54 1.45
C SER A 152 -12.61 -16.34 0.52
N ASP A 153 -12.91 -15.09 0.12
CA ASP A 153 -14.03 -14.81 -0.79
C ASP A 153 -13.71 -15.29 -2.22
N PRO A 154 -14.52 -16.17 -2.82
CA PRO A 154 -14.25 -16.72 -4.15
C PRO A 154 -14.12 -15.65 -5.24
N ARG A 155 -14.79 -14.50 -5.11
CA ARG A 155 -14.71 -13.41 -6.08
C ARG A 155 -13.34 -12.74 -6.06
N LEU A 156 -12.79 -12.52 -4.86
CA LEU A 156 -11.43 -12.01 -4.71
C LEU A 156 -10.42 -13.02 -5.21
N ARG A 157 -10.54 -14.30 -4.83
CA ARG A 157 -9.63 -15.36 -5.30
C ARG A 157 -9.63 -15.49 -6.82
N GLY A 158 -10.82 -15.45 -7.44
CA GLY A 158 -10.95 -15.50 -8.89
C GLY A 158 -10.29 -14.30 -9.58
N ALA A 159 -10.47 -13.09 -9.04
CA ALA A 159 -9.81 -11.89 -9.56
C ALA A 159 -8.29 -11.95 -9.38
N ALA A 160 -7.81 -12.37 -8.20
CA ALA A 160 -6.40 -12.53 -7.88
C ALA A 160 -5.71 -13.53 -8.82
N ARG A 161 -6.35 -14.67 -9.11
CA ARG A 161 -5.86 -15.64 -10.09
C ARG A 161 -5.70 -15.02 -11.48
N ARG A 162 -6.72 -14.32 -11.99
CA ARG A 162 -6.62 -13.64 -13.31
C ARG A 162 -5.54 -12.56 -13.36
N ILE A 163 -5.35 -11.81 -12.26
CA ILE A 163 -4.28 -10.80 -12.14
C ILE A 163 -2.91 -11.48 -12.18
N LEU A 164 -2.74 -12.55 -11.41
CA LEU A 164 -1.49 -13.29 -11.34
C LEU A 164 -1.16 -13.99 -12.66
N GLU A 165 -2.13 -14.63 -13.31
CA GLU A 165 -1.96 -15.29 -14.62
C GLU A 165 -1.45 -14.31 -15.69
N ARG A 166 -1.98 -13.07 -15.74
CA ARG A 166 -1.48 -12.04 -16.67
C ARG A 166 -0.05 -11.62 -16.34
N THR A 167 0.23 -11.43 -15.06
CA THR A 167 1.57 -11.06 -14.59
C THR A 167 2.56 -12.17 -14.94
N ASP A 168 2.21 -13.42 -14.66
CA ASP A 168 3.03 -14.59 -14.91
C ASP A 168 3.26 -14.83 -16.42
N ALA A 169 2.23 -14.67 -17.25
CA ALA A 169 2.35 -14.74 -18.69
C ALA A 169 3.34 -13.69 -19.23
N PHE A 170 3.30 -12.46 -18.70
CA PHE A 170 4.29 -11.44 -19.02
C PHE A 170 5.70 -11.85 -18.57
N LEU A 171 5.87 -12.30 -17.32
CA LEU A 171 7.17 -12.67 -16.75
C LEU A 171 7.86 -13.81 -17.51
N ASN A 172 7.08 -14.73 -18.09
CA ASN A 172 7.57 -15.82 -18.92
C ASN A 172 7.76 -15.44 -20.40
N SER A 173 7.42 -14.21 -20.79
CA SER A 173 7.55 -13.75 -22.18
C SER A 173 8.89 -13.07 -22.44
N PRO A 174 9.35 -13.03 -23.71
CA PRO A 174 10.52 -12.23 -24.11
C PRO A 174 10.36 -10.73 -23.79
N VAL A 175 9.13 -10.24 -23.65
CA VAL A 175 8.82 -8.84 -23.32
C VAL A 175 9.29 -8.49 -21.90
N ALA A 176 9.34 -9.45 -20.97
CA ALA A 176 9.84 -9.18 -19.61
C ALA A 176 11.35 -8.86 -19.57
N GLU A 177 12.14 -9.34 -20.52
CA GLU A 177 13.57 -9.02 -20.62
C GLU A 177 13.78 -7.63 -21.23
N ARG A 178 12.94 -7.24 -22.19
CA ARG A 178 13.01 -5.96 -22.91
C ARG A 178 11.62 -5.32 -22.98
N PRO A 179 11.11 -4.78 -21.86
CA PRO A 179 9.73 -4.32 -21.78
C PRO A 179 9.48 -3.02 -22.55
N PHE A 180 10.54 -2.31 -22.95
CA PHE A 180 10.44 -1.04 -23.66
C PHE A 180 10.63 -1.21 -25.16
N ILE A 181 9.71 -0.63 -25.93
CA ILE A 181 9.77 -0.47 -27.37
C ILE A 181 9.93 1.01 -27.72
N ARG A 182 10.49 1.28 -28.90
CA ARG A 182 10.63 2.65 -29.40
C ARG A 182 9.46 2.98 -30.32
N ILE A 183 8.69 4.01 -29.98
CA ILE A 183 7.63 4.56 -30.81
C ILE A 183 7.96 6.03 -31.08
N GLY A 184 8.30 6.33 -32.34
CA GLY A 184 8.84 7.64 -32.72
C GLY A 184 10.10 8.00 -31.91
N ASN A 185 10.02 9.09 -31.15
CA ASN A 185 11.12 9.59 -30.31
C ASN A 185 11.00 9.20 -28.82
N GLN A 186 10.04 8.36 -28.46
CA GLN A 186 9.81 7.94 -27.07
C GLN A 186 10.06 6.44 -26.88
N HIS A 187 10.59 6.08 -25.71
CA HIS A 187 10.61 4.70 -25.24
C HIS A 187 9.40 4.49 -24.33
N VAL A 188 8.61 3.49 -24.63
CA VAL A 188 7.35 3.18 -23.95
C VAL A 188 7.29 1.69 -23.69
N LEU A 189 6.58 1.29 -22.64
CA LEU A 189 6.28 -0.10 -22.39
C LEU A 189 5.47 -0.68 -23.55
N ALA A 190 5.80 -1.91 -23.92
CA ALA A 190 5.03 -2.66 -24.90
C ALA A 190 3.55 -2.76 -24.46
N PRO A 191 2.57 -2.71 -25.38
CA PRO A 191 1.15 -2.83 -25.04
C PRO A 191 0.81 -4.09 -24.25
N GLU A 192 1.49 -5.20 -24.56
CA GLU A 192 1.38 -6.50 -23.91
C GLU A 192 2.16 -6.61 -22.59
N ALA A 193 2.88 -5.56 -22.18
CA ALA A 193 3.61 -5.57 -20.93
C ALA A 193 2.65 -5.49 -19.73
N HIS A 194 2.64 -6.55 -18.93
CA HIS A 194 1.87 -6.66 -17.69
C HIS A 194 2.78 -6.99 -16.50
N PRO A 195 3.74 -6.11 -16.16
CA PRO A 195 4.58 -6.30 -14.98
C PRO A 195 3.74 -6.28 -13.69
N PRO A 196 4.28 -6.76 -12.56
CA PRO A 196 3.66 -6.55 -11.26
C PRO A 196 3.36 -5.07 -11.02
N SER A 197 2.27 -4.77 -10.33
CA SER A 197 1.92 -3.43 -9.89
C SER A 197 1.95 -3.34 -8.38
N LEU A 198 2.06 -2.12 -7.83
CA LEU A 198 1.94 -1.92 -6.38
C LEU A 198 0.62 -2.45 -5.84
N TYR A 199 -0.45 -2.47 -6.65
CA TYR A 199 -1.72 -3.05 -6.25
C TYR A 199 -1.69 -4.57 -6.24
N SER A 200 -1.14 -5.22 -7.27
CA SER A 200 -1.04 -6.68 -7.28
C SER A 200 -0.09 -7.19 -6.19
N LEU A 201 1.01 -6.48 -5.91
CA LEU A 201 1.90 -6.79 -4.79
C LEU A 201 1.20 -6.61 -3.44
N THR A 202 0.43 -5.53 -3.25
CA THR A 202 -0.36 -5.33 -2.02
C THR A 202 -1.40 -6.43 -1.85
N MET A 203 -2.10 -6.82 -2.92
CA MET A 203 -3.06 -7.92 -2.91
C MET A 203 -2.38 -9.22 -2.45
N LEU A 204 -1.27 -9.61 -3.08
CA LEU A 204 -0.53 -10.82 -2.74
C LEU A 204 0.08 -10.76 -1.33
N ALA A 205 0.48 -9.58 -0.86
CA ALA A 205 1.01 -9.36 0.49
C ALA A 205 -0.04 -9.69 1.57
N HIS A 206 -1.32 -9.40 1.29
CA HIS A 206 -2.44 -9.65 2.20
C HIS A 206 -3.23 -10.93 1.89
N MET A 207 -2.74 -11.80 1.00
CA MET A 207 -3.33 -13.11 0.71
C MET A 207 -2.29 -14.24 0.92
N PRO A 208 -1.89 -14.52 2.18
CA PRO A 208 -0.84 -15.50 2.46
C PRO A 208 -1.17 -16.94 2.04
N ILE A 209 -2.44 -17.38 2.14
CA ILE A 209 -2.85 -18.74 1.76
C ILE A 209 -2.81 -18.88 0.24
N PHE A 210 -3.36 -17.90 -0.49
CA PHE A 210 -3.31 -17.85 -1.94
C PHE A 210 -1.86 -17.81 -2.44
N ARG A 211 -0.99 -17.04 -1.78
CA ARG A 211 0.43 -16.99 -2.12
C ARG A 211 1.12 -18.35 -1.96
N GLN A 212 0.80 -19.11 -0.91
CA GLN A 212 1.34 -20.46 -0.70
C GLN A 212 0.92 -21.42 -1.83
N GLU A 213 -0.31 -21.29 -2.31
CA GLU A 213 -0.82 -22.09 -3.45
C GLU A 213 -0.17 -21.71 -4.80
N GLN A 214 0.41 -20.51 -4.91
CA GLN A 214 0.98 -19.95 -6.14
C GLN A 214 2.49 -19.70 -5.97
N TYR A 215 3.19 -20.60 -5.30
CA TYR A 215 4.59 -20.42 -4.94
C TYR A 215 5.50 -20.15 -6.15
N THR A 216 5.31 -20.88 -7.25
CA THR A 216 6.13 -20.76 -8.47
C THR A 216 6.05 -19.37 -9.10
N GLU A 217 4.84 -18.81 -9.18
CA GLU A 217 4.59 -17.48 -9.72
C GLU A 217 5.22 -16.41 -8.82
N ILE A 218 5.23 -16.63 -7.50
CA ILE A 218 5.83 -15.72 -6.52
C ILE A 218 7.36 -15.72 -6.62
N GLU A 219 7.97 -16.87 -6.88
CA GLU A 219 9.41 -16.96 -7.17
C GLU A 219 9.78 -16.15 -8.41
N ARG A 220 9.01 -16.25 -9.50
CA ARG A 220 9.24 -15.42 -10.70
C ARG A 220 9.05 -13.93 -10.44
N ILE A 221 8.05 -13.55 -9.63
CA ILE A 221 7.89 -12.16 -9.19
C ILE A 221 9.14 -11.71 -8.43
N TYR A 222 9.67 -12.51 -7.50
CA TYR A 222 10.87 -12.18 -6.76
C TYR A 222 12.09 -11.97 -7.68
N GLU A 223 12.32 -12.87 -8.63
CA GLU A 223 13.40 -12.72 -9.63
C GLU A 223 13.25 -11.45 -10.47
N TYR A 224 12.02 -11.05 -10.78
CA TYR A 224 11.75 -9.81 -11.52
C TYR A 224 11.98 -8.55 -10.66
N LEU A 225 11.52 -8.56 -9.41
CA LEU A 225 11.62 -7.42 -8.48
C LEU A 225 13.05 -7.13 -8.01
N THR A 226 13.96 -8.08 -8.17
CA THR A 226 15.38 -7.91 -7.80
C THR A 226 16.25 -7.40 -8.96
N ARG A 227 15.66 -7.20 -10.13
CA ARG A 227 16.36 -6.61 -11.28
C ARG A 227 16.60 -5.12 -11.08
N PRO A 228 17.66 -4.54 -11.66
CA PRO A 228 17.85 -3.09 -11.65
C PRO A 228 16.65 -2.35 -12.23
N LEU A 229 16.21 -1.30 -11.54
CA LEU A 229 15.12 -0.45 -12.03
C LEU A 229 15.53 0.23 -13.34
N PRO A 230 14.72 0.12 -14.42
CA PRO A 230 14.97 0.84 -15.66
C PRO A 230 14.98 2.36 -15.44
N ARG A 231 15.80 3.08 -16.23
CA ARG A 231 15.84 4.56 -16.20
C ARG A 231 14.64 5.20 -16.89
N GLN A 232 13.98 4.45 -17.77
CA GLN A 232 12.83 4.90 -18.53
C GLN A 232 11.59 4.95 -17.63
N GLU A 233 10.79 6.00 -17.78
CA GLU A 233 9.50 6.10 -17.11
C GLU A 233 8.52 5.06 -17.67
N ALA A 234 7.72 4.46 -16.80
CA ALA A 234 6.66 3.53 -17.19
C ALA A 234 5.56 4.29 -17.94
N ILE A 235 5.63 4.33 -19.26
CA ILE A 235 4.63 4.98 -20.13
C ILE A 235 4.08 3.92 -21.08
N GLN A 236 2.76 3.85 -21.26
CA GLN A 236 2.14 3.03 -22.31
C GLN A 236 1.31 3.92 -23.24
N PHE A 237 1.24 3.55 -24.51
CA PHE A 237 0.24 4.12 -25.40
C PHE A 237 -1.11 3.46 -25.16
N VAL A 238 -2.13 4.30 -25.05
CA VAL A 238 -3.53 3.92 -25.02
C VAL A 238 -4.17 4.58 -26.23
N GLY A 239 -4.51 3.80 -27.24
CA GLY A 239 -4.78 4.31 -28.58
C GLY A 239 -3.61 5.15 -29.09
N LYS A 240 -3.83 6.46 -29.24
CA LYS A 240 -2.79 7.43 -29.71
C LYS A 240 -2.14 8.24 -28.60
N LYS A 241 -2.56 8.05 -27.34
CA LYS A 241 -2.14 8.89 -26.21
C LYS A 241 -1.10 8.16 -25.36
N ALA A 242 0.03 8.82 -25.11
CA ALA A 242 0.99 8.37 -24.11
C ALA A 242 0.42 8.62 -22.70
N VAL A 243 0.37 7.57 -21.88
CA VAL A 243 -0.17 7.60 -20.51
C VAL A 243 0.85 7.00 -19.54
N THR A 244 1.18 7.74 -18.49
CA THR A 244 2.07 7.29 -17.41
C THR A 244 1.43 6.19 -16.58
N GLN A 245 2.25 5.24 -16.14
CA GLN A 245 1.88 4.03 -15.41
C GLN A 245 2.64 3.94 -14.07
N PRO A 246 2.50 4.93 -13.18
CA PRO A 246 3.31 5.02 -11.95
C PRO A 246 3.02 3.90 -10.92
N HIS A 247 2.06 3.02 -11.20
CA HIS A 247 1.75 1.87 -10.35
C HIS A 247 2.53 0.63 -10.72
N MET A 248 3.07 0.57 -11.94
CA MET A 248 3.82 -0.59 -12.41
C MET A 248 5.19 -0.62 -11.75
N VAL A 249 5.63 -1.82 -11.41
CA VAL A 249 6.90 -2.08 -10.75
C VAL A 249 7.77 -2.84 -11.74
N LEU A 250 8.87 -2.23 -12.17
CA LEU A 250 9.73 -2.73 -13.26
C LEU A 250 11.07 -3.29 -12.78
N GLY A 251 11.25 -3.44 -11.45
CA GLY A 251 12.49 -3.87 -10.82
C GLY A 251 12.55 -3.43 -9.37
N ASP A 252 13.77 -3.36 -8.83
CA ASP A 252 14.02 -2.99 -7.43
C ASP A 252 13.75 -1.50 -7.20
N MET A 253 12.67 -1.21 -6.48
CA MET A 253 12.26 0.15 -6.12
C MET A 253 13.09 0.74 -4.97
N LEU A 254 13.96 -0.05 -4.33
CA LEU A 254 14.82 0.38 -3.24
C LEU A 254 16.27 -0.10 -3.43
N PRO A 255 16.94 0.27 -4.53
CA PRO A 255 18.19 -0.36 -4.95
C PRO A 255 19.41 0.06 -4.12
N HIS A 256 19.37 1.23 -3.47
CA HIS A 256 20.53 1.77 -2.76
C HIS A 256 20.11 2.65 -1.57
N ARG A 257 21.07 2.86 -0.65
CA ARG A 257 20.94 3.69 0.55
C ARG A 257 20.24 5.04 0.33
N ASN A 258 20.62 5.77 -0.71
CA ASN A 258 20.06 7.10 -0.96
C ASN A 258 18.56 7.08 -1.26
N ALA A 259 18.03 5.96 -1.78
CA ALA A 259 16.61 5.82 -2.07
C ALA A 259 15.81 5.73 -0.76
N VAL A 260 16.36 5.03 0.25
CA VAL A 260 15.79 4.96 1.61
C VAL A 260 15.71 6.35 2.24
N GLU A 261 16.81 7.10 2.20
CA GLU A 261 16.88 8.41 2.85
C GLU A 261 16.06 9.49 2.11
N SER A 262 15.85 9.32 0.79
CA SER A 262 15.08 10.29 -0.01
C SER A 262 13.57 10.26 0.25
N ASP A 263 13.02 9.10 0.64
CA ASP A 263 11.59 8.93 0.91
C ASP A 263 11.40 7.78 1.92
N VAL A 264 11.61 8.10 3.20
CA VAL A 264 11.48 7.15 4.32
C VAL A 264 10.10 6.47 4.34
N PRO A 265 8.96 7.19 4.19
CA PRO A 265 7.65 6.55 4.15
C PRO A 265 7.50 5.54 3.01
N PHE A 266 7.96 5.85 1.80
CA PHE A 266 7.93 4.91 0.69
C PHE A 266 8.82 3.70 0.94
N ALA A 267 10.03 3.90 1.47
CA ALA A 267 10.96 2.82 1.78
C ALA A 267 10.35 1.81 2.77
N LEU A 268 9.72 2.31 3.84
CA LEU A 268 9.03 1.44 4.82
C LEU A 268 7.83 0.74 4.22
N MET A 269 7.02 1.40 3.38
CA MET A 269 5.91 0.77 2.66
C MET A 269 6.42 -0.39 1.76
N TRP A 270 7.53 -0.17 1.06
CA TRP A 270 8.15 -1.19 0.21
C TRP A 270 8.68 -2.38 1.04
N LEU A 271 9.46 -2.11 2.09
CA LEU A 271 10.01 -3.15 2.97
C LEU A 271 8.90 -3.94 3.68
N GLU A 272 7.84 -3.28 4.14
CA GLU A 272 6.67 -3.96 4.71
C GLU A 272 6.00 -4.87 3.68
N THR A 273 5.82 -4.41 2.44
CA THR A 273 5.24 -5.23 1.37
C THR A 273 6.12 -6.47 1.11
N MET A 274 7.44 -6.30 1.03
CA MET A 274 8.37 -7.42 0.84
C MET A 274 8.40 -8.36 2.05
N ALA A 275 8.25 -7.85 3.28
CA ALA A 275 8.14 -8.66 4.49
C ALA A 275 6.86 -9.52 4.46
N ARG A 276 5.72 -8.90 4.14
CA ARG A 276 4.42 -9.60 4.02
C ARG A 276 4.43 -10.67 2.93
N LEU A 277 5.18 -10.46 1.85
CA LEU A 277 5.37 -11.43 0.76
C LEU A 277 6.36 -12.56 1.11
N ASN A 278 7.00 -12.53 2.29
CA ASN A 278 8.12 -13.41 2.67
C ASN A 278 9.35 -13.29 1.76
N LEU A 279 9.55 -12.12 1.14
CA LEU A 279 10.68 -11.85 0.25
C LEU A 279 11.79 -11.03 0.91
N LEU A 280 11.47 -10.25 1.95
CA LEU A 280 12.45 -9.36 2.59
C LEU A 280 13.68 -10.11 3.10
N LYS A 281 13.51 -11.19 3.89
CA LYS A 281 14.63 -11.99 4.43
C LYS A 281 15.53 -12.63 3.35
N ARG A 282 15.02 -12.78 2.14
CA ARG A 282 15.71 -13.46 1.04
C ARG A 282 16.63 -12.52 0.26
N ASN A 283 16.42 -11.20 0.42
CA ASN A 283 17.19 -10.18 -0.27
C ASN A 283 18.08 -9.44 0.73
N GLU A 284 19.39 -9.70 0.67
CA GLU A 284 20.37 -9.07 1.56
C GLU A 284 20.39 -7.53 1.46
N ASN A 285 20.14 -6.96 0.28
CA ASN A 285 20.13 -5.52 0.10
C ASN A 285 18.94 -4.90 0.85
N TRP A 286 17.74 -5.45 0.68
CA TRP A 286 16.56 -4.98 1.40
C TRP A 286 16.68 -5.20 2.91
N MET A 287 17.25 -6.32 3.34
CA MET A 287 17.56 -6.56 4.76
C MET A 287 18.50 -5.49 5.32
N LYS A 288 19.60 -5.18 4.62
CA LYS A 288 20.50 -4.09 5.02
C LYS A 288 19.76 -2.75 5.11
N MET A 289 18.87 -2.44 4.18
CA MET A 289 18.07 -1.21 4.25
C MET A 289 17.15 -1.18 5.47
N TYR A 290 16.54 -2.33 5.83
CA TYR A 290 15.73 -2.46 7.03
C TYR A 290 16.57 -2.33 8.31
N GLU A 291 17.72 -2.99 8.39
CA GLU A 291 18.64 -2.93 9.54
C GLU A 291 19.08 -1.50 9.84
N ARG A 292 19.27 -0.65 8.83
CA ARG A 292 19.57 0.77 9.06
C ARG A 292 18.47 1.50 9.83
N PHE A 293 17.20 1.21 9.55
CA PHE A 293 16.11 1.76 10.35
C PHE A 293 16.12 1.23 11.78
N VAL A 294 16.53 -0.03 11.98
CA VAL A 294 16.67 -0.62 13.31
C VAL A 294 17.82 0.03 14.10
N ASP A 295 18.92 0.34 13.43
CA ASP A 295 20.13 0.95 14.00
C ASP A 295 19.96 2.44 14.34
N ASP A 296 19.11 3.16 13.58
CA ASP A 296 18.77 4.57 13.83
C ASP A 296 17.80 4.76 15.03
N ARG A 297 17.53 3.70 15.81
CA ARG A 297 16.73 3.78 17.04
C ARG A 297 17.62 4.14 18.23
N ASN A 298 17.08 4.96 19.13
CA ASN A 298 17.76 5.30 20.36
C ASN A 298 17.70 4.15 21.39
N ARG A 299 18.29 4.37 22.57
CA ARG A 299 18.30 3.39 23.68
C ARG A 299 16.90 2.98 24.15
N ASP A 300 15.93 3.86 23.96
CA ASP A 300 14.53 3.67 24.35
C ASP A 300 13.74 3.01 23.20
N GLY A 301 14.40 2.57 22.12
CA GLY A 301 13.80 1.87 20.99
C GLY A 301 13.05 2.77 19.98
N VAL A 302 13.08 4.08 20.17
CA VAL A 302 12.40 5.07 19.32
C VAL A 302 13.30 5.49 18.16
N TRP A 303 12.77 5.41 16.94
CA TRP A 303 13.50 5.80 15.74
C TRP A 303 13.69 7.31 15.65
N HIS A 304 14.87 7.76 15.23
CA HIS A 304 15.12 9.16 14.91
C HIS A 304 15.82 9.25 13.54
N PRO A 305 15.58 10.32 12.75
CA PRO A 305 16.29 10.49 11.51
C PRO A 305 17.80 10.65 11.78
N HIS A 306 18.62 10.00 10.95
CA HIS A 306 20.08 10.06 11.05
C HIS A 306 20.62 11.50 10.96
N LYS A 307 19.91 12.40 10.28
CA LYS A 307 20.24 13.83 10.16
C LYS A 307 18.99 14.70 10.30
N GLY A 308 19.11 15.77 11.08
CA GLY A 308 18.05 16.76 11.26
C GLY A 308 16.94 16.31 12.21
N THR A 309 15.85 17.07 12.25
CA THR A 309 14.65 16.80 13.07
C THR A 309 13.37 16.93 12.26
N ASP A 310 13.48 16.81 10.94
CA ASP A 310 12.34 16.98 10.04
C ASP A 310 11.45 15.75 10.07
N THR A 311 10.13 15.97 10.12
CA THR A 311 9.15 14.90 10.01
C THR A 311 9.32 14.20 8.66
N PRO A 312 9.33 12.85 8.61
CA PRO A 312 9.42 12.15 7.34
C PRO A 312 8.24 12.53 6.45
N ALA A 313 8.53 12.74 5.17
CA ALA A 313 7.53 13.13 4.18
C ALA A 313 7.74 12.36 2.89
N THR A 314 6.65 12.25 2.12
CA THR A 314 6.65 11.59 0.82
C THR A 314 5.86 12.42 -0.17
N SER A 315 6.31 12.44 -1.42
CA SER A 315 5.52 12.92 -2.55
C SER A 315 4.83 11.78 -3.30
N ASN A 316 5.05 10.52 -2.89
CA ASN A 316 4.46 9.38 -3.55
C ASN A 316 3.01 9.20 -3.08
N PRO A 317 2.00 9.42 -3.95
CA PRO A 317 0.60 9.32 -3.56
C PRO A 317 0.19 7.91 -3.12
N ARG A 318 0.97 6.88 -3.45
CA ARG A 318 0.68 5.48 -3.08
C ARG A 318 0.93 5.16 -1.63
N VAL A 319 1.72 5.99 -0.96
CA VAL A 319 2.05 5.86 0.46
C VAL A 319 0.96 6.48 1.34
N TRP A 320 0.14 7.37 0.78
CA TRP A 320 -0.90 8.10 1.51
C TRP A 320 -1.85 7.22 2.34
N PRO A 321 -2.30 6.03 1.87
CA PRO A 321 -3.15 5.19 2.71
C PRO A 321 -2.47 4.72 3.99
N SER A 322 -1.14 4.59 4.01
CA SER A 322 -0.37 4.01 5.12
C SER A 322 0.42 5.02 5.95
N PHE A 323 0.58 6.27 5.48
CA PHE A 323 1.40 7.27 6.17
C PHE A 323 1.00 8.71 5.79
N PRO A 324 1.13 9.69 6.70
CA PRO A 324 1.38 9.53 8.14
C PRO A 324 0.09 9.12 8.83
N LEU A 325 0.06 8.15 9.74
CA LEU A 325 -1.16 7.84 10.51
C LEU A 325 -1.40 8.83 11.65
N GLU A 326 -0.39 9.62 12.01
CA GLU A 326 -0.53 10.73 12.94
C GLU A 326 -1.44 11.87 12.45
N ASP A 327 -2.04 12.60 13.39
CA ASP A 327 -2.80 13.81 13.10
C ASP A 327 -1.86 15.01 12.90
N THR A 328 -1.36 15.16 11.68
CA THR A 328 -0.50 16.28 11.27
C THR A 328 -1.21 17.65 11.23
N THR A 329 -2.53 17.68 11.44
CA THR A 329 -3.34 18.92 11.44
C THR A 329 -3.72 19.41 12.84
N GLY A 330 -3.43 18.59 13.87
CA GLY A 330 -3.75 18.88 15.26
C GLY A 330 -2.92 20.02 15.87
N THR A 331 -3.39 20.51 17.02
CA THR A 331 -2.68 21.49 17.86
C THR A 331 -1.54 20.87 18.66
N ASP A 332 -1.55 19.54 18.82
CA ASP A 332 -0.46 18.81 19.45
C ASP A 332 0.66 18.59 18.43
N ARG A 333 1.71 19.40 18.59
CA ARG A 333 2.94 19.35 17.79
C ARG A 333 4.11 18.89 18.64
N SER A 334 3.86 18.02 19.62
CA SER A 334 4.97 17.46 20.41
C SER A 334 6.03 16.88 19.46
N ALA A 335 7.29 17.08 19.83
CA ALA A 335 8.42 16.64 19.02
C ALA A 335 8.38 15.12 18.75
N ASP A 336 7.76 14.38 19.66
CA ASP A 336 7.76 12.94 19.78
C ASP A 336 6.77 12.27 18.82
N ILE A 337 5.62 12.90 18.54
CA ILE A 337 4.64 12.42 17.55
C ILE A 337 5.28 12.20 16.17
N ARG A 338 6.30 13.00 15.82
CA ARG A 338 6.97 12.96 14.50
C ARG A 338 7.58 11.60 14.17
N TRP A 339 7.91 10.80 15.18
CA TRP A 339 8.64 9.54 15.04
C TRP A 339 7.76 8.29 15.22
N ALA A 340 6.52 8.47 15.67
CA ALA A 340 5.63 7.38 16.03
C ALA A 340 5.32 6.45 14.85
N ASP A 341 4.95 7.02 13.69
CA ASP A 341 4.69 6.26 12.46
C ASP A 341 5.86 5.35 12.07
N VAL A 342 7.07 5.91 12.02
CA VAL A 342 8.26 5.16 11.61
C VAL A 342 8.61 4.09 12.65
N THR A 343 8.61 4.45 13.93
CA THR A 343 8.88 3.52 15.04
C THR A 343 7.90 2.33 15.02
N PHE A 344 6.61 2.61 14.82
CA PHE A 344 5.57 1.59 14.65
C PHE A 344 5.85 0.68 13.45
N ARG A 345 6.13 1.25 12.26
CA ARG A 345 6.38 0.48 11.04
C ARG A 345 7.61 -0.41 11.14
N ILE A 346 8.69 0.04 11.78
CA ILE A 346 9.88 -0.80 12.01
C ILE A 346 9.53 -2.02 12.86
N GLY A 347 8.76 -1.83 13.94
CA GLY A 347 8.26 -2.92 14.79
C GLY A 347 7.34 -3.88 14.03
N LEU A 348 6.43 -3.35 13.21
CA LEU A 348 5.54 -4.16 12.37
C LEU A 348 6.32 -5.02 11.39
N ILE A 349 7.33 -4.46 10.72
CA ILE A 349 8.21 -5.21 9.82
C ILE A 349 8.95 -6.32 10.60
N ALA A 350 9.52 -6.03 11.77
CA ALA A 350 10.16 -7.07 12.60
C ALA A 350 9.22 -8.21 12.96
N ARG A 351 7.98 -7.89 13.32
CA ARG A 351 6.97 -8.91 13.62
C ARG A 351 6.64 -9.75 12.39
N LEU A 352 6.50 -9.13 11.22
CA LEU A 352 6.27 -9.83 9.95
C LEU A 352 7.45 -10.71 9.54
N LEU A 353 8.67 -10.31 9.89
CA LEU A 353 9.85 -11.14 9.75
C LEU A 353 9.87 -12.32 10.73
N GLY A 354 8.97 -12.36 11.72
CA GLY A 354 8.96 -13.42 12.74
C GLY A 354 10.03 -13.21 13.81
N ASN A 355 10.52 -11.98 13.99
CA ASN A 355 11.43 -11.67 15.09
C ASN A 355 10.66 -11.70 16.41
N GLU A 356 11.34 -12.15 17.47
CA GLU A 356 10.83 -11.97 18.84
C GLU A 356 10.76 -10.48 19.17
N ILE A 357 9.65 -10.06 19.77
CA ILE A 357 9.38 -8.66 20.15
C ILE A 357 9.46 -8.58 21.67
N GLU A 358 10.49 -7.92 22.17
CA GLU A 358 10.71 -7.63 23.58
C GLU A 358 10.16 -6.24 23.89
N LEU A 359 9.19 -6.13 24.78
CA LEU A 359 8.51 -4.87 25.07
C LEU A 359 9.33 -4.05 26.06
N ILE A 360 9.54 -2.77 25.74
CA ILE A 360 10.18 -1.79 26.63
C ILE A 360 9.33 -0.54 26.80
#